data_AF-A0A965V5F3-F1
#
_entry.id   AF-A0A965V5F3-F1
#
_cell.length_a   1.000
_cell.length_b   1.000
_cell.length_c   1.000
_cell.angle_alpha   90.00
_cell.angle_beta   90.00
_cell.angle_gamma   90.00
#
_symmetry.space_group_name_H-M   'P 1'
#
loop_
_entity.id
_entity.type
_entity.pdbx_description
1 polymer ?
#
loop_
_entity_poly.entity_id
_entity_poly.type
_entity_poly.pdbx_seq_one_letter_code
_entity_poly.pdbx_strand_id
1 'polypeptide(L)'
;MLAARQPVCTWQSTGPFARRWASPYEGELDRDALDWCAEQTLGWHRFLGFAVRGTAPPTDDHRCEVRLCRWREVTGGLVLDIAANRFLHHMVRFLVGTMLDVASGQRQRDDFVALLEASANDEVSPPAPPEGLCLEHVTYPDDLYLTA
;
A
#
# COMPACT_ATOMS: atom_id res chain seq x y z
N MET A 1 13.93 5.35 -7.76
CA MET A 1 13.07 4.39 -7.01
C MET A 1 12.39 5.16 -5.89
N LEU A 2 11.09 4.96 -5.66
CA LEU A 2 10.32 5.62 -4.60
C LEU A 2 9.97 4.60 -3.51
N ALA A 3 10.18 4.95 -2.25
CA ALA A 3 9.80 4.14 -1.09
C ALA A 3 8.81 4.90 -0.22
N ALA A 4 7.69 4.27 0.09
CA ALA A 4 6.65 4.78 0.96
C ALA A 4 6.39 3.80 2.10
N ARG A 5 5.88 4.32 3.21
CA ARG A 5 5.45 3.56 4.38
C ARG A 5 4.04 3.93 4.77
N GLN A 6 3.27 2.92 5.16
CA GLN A 6 1.95 3.13 5.74
C GLN A 6 1.77 2.32 7.04
N PRO A 7 2.05 2.94 8.20
CA PRO A 7 1.66 2.46 9.52
C PRO A 7 0.15 2.30 9.73
N VAL A 8 -0.20 1.16 10.32
CA VAL A 8 -1.51 0.77 10.81
C VAL A 8 -1.36 0.34 12.28
N CYS A 9 -2.04 1.02 13.19
CA CYS A 9 -2.01 0.73 14.62
C CYS A 9 -3.27 -0.02 15.04
N THR A 10 -3.13 -1.08 15.83
CA THR A 10 -4.28 -1.71 16.50
C THR A 10 -4.84 -0.77 17.57
N TRP A 11 -6.14 -0.83 17.88
CA TRP A 11 -6.79 0.06 18.86
C TRP A 11 -6.05 0.21 20.21
N GLN A 12 -5.43 -0.87 20.70
CA GLN A 12 -4.70 -0.92 21.97
C GLN A 12 -3.47 0.00 22.04
N SER A 13 -2.99 0.52 20.92
CA SER A 13 -1.75 1.33 20.83
C SER A 13 -1.98 2.78 20.40
N THR A 14 -3.23 3.24 20.36
CA THR A 14 -3.62 4.57 19.85
C THR A 14 -3.24 5.72 20.80
N GLY A 15 -1.94 5.89 21.05
CA GLY A 15 -1.41 7.02 21.80
C GLY A 15 -1.62 8.35 21.04
N PRO A 16 -1.77 9.48 21.75
CA PRO A 16 -1.97 10.79 21.12
C PRO A 16 -0.83 11.19 20.15
N PHE A 17 0.37 10.65 20.35
CA PHE A 17 1.53 10.90 19.50
C PHE A 17 1.48 10.17 18.15
N ALA A 18 0.76 9.03 18.06
CA ALA A 18 0.66 8.23 16.85
C ALA A 18 -0.48 8.67 15.92
N ARG A 19 -1.47 9.42 16.43
CA ARG A 19 -2.70 9.80 15.70
C ARG A 19 -2.49 10.50 14.35
N ARG A 20 -1.35 11.17 14.15
CA ARG A 20 -1.02 11.87 12.90
C ARG A 20 -0.18 11.05 11.93
N TRP A 21 0.26 9.87 12.37
CA TRP A 21 1.28 9.07 11.70
C TRP A 21 0.88 7.61 11.60
N ALA A 22 -0.31 7.22 12.03
CA ALA A 22 -0.79 5.86 11.96
C ALA A 22 -2.31 5.85 11.92
N SER A 23 -2.87 4.93 11.15
CA SER A 23 -4.31 4.73 11.11
C SER A 23 -4.73 3.71 12.16
N PRO A 24 -5.69 4.02 13.04
CA PRO A 24 -6.24 3.03 13.96
C PRO A 24 -6.98 1.95 13.17
N TYR A 25 -6.84 0.70 13.60
CA TYR A 25 -7.54 -0.45 13.09
C TYR A 25 -8.14 -1.24 14.26
N GLU A 26 -9.39 -1.65 14.09
CA GLU A 26 -10.14 -2.44 15.07
C GLU A 26 -10.32 -3.85 14.54
N GLY A 27 -9.88 -4.83 15.33
CA GLY A 27 -9.96 -6.24 14.98
C GLY A 27 -8.61 -6.94 14.90
N GLU A 28 -8.67 -8.26 14.79
CA GLU A 28 -7.52 -9.10 14.54
C GLU A 28 -7.25 -9.18 13.03
N LEU A 29 -5.97 -9.22 12.66
CA LEU A 29 -5.53 -9.33 11.28
C LEU A 29 -4.75 -10.64 11.13
N ASP A 30 -5.17 -11.48 10.19
CA ASP A 30 -4.42 -12.66 9.77
C ASP A 30 -3.09 -12.20 9.14
N ARG A 31 -2.00 -12.49 9.85
CA ARG A 31 -0.65 -12.12 9.43
C ARG A 31 -0.24 -12.81 8.12
N ASP A 32 -0.62 -14.07 7.95
CA ASP A 32 -0.26 -14.83 6.75
C ASP A 32 -1.03 -14.30 5.54
N ALA A 33 -2.26 -13.82 5.74
CA ALA A 33 -3.01 -13.16 4.69
C ALA A 33 -2.37 -11.83 4.26
N LEU A 34 -1.91 -11.01 5.21
CA LEU A 34 -1.21 -9.76 4.92
C LEU A 34 0.07 -10.00 4.11
N ASP A 35 0.88 -10.97 4.54
CA ASP A 35 2.13 -11.32 3.88
C ASP A 35 1.88 -11.89 2.49
N TRP A 36 0.89 -12.76 2.34
CA TRP A 36 0.48 -13.28 1.04
C TRP A 36 0.08 -12.16 0.07
N CYS A 37 -0.75 -11.20 0.50
CA CYS A 37 -1.14 -10.06 -0.35
C CYS A 37 0.07 -9.18 -0.74
N ALA A 38 1.00 -8.96 0.20
CA ALA A 38 2.22 -8.21 -0.07
C ALA A 38 3.09 -8.93 -1.12
N GLU A 39 3.22 -10.25 -1.06
CA GLU A 39 3.90 -11.07 -2.06
C GLU A 39 3.23 -10.96 -3.44
N GLN A 40 1.90 -11.05 -3.52
CA GLN A 40 1.18 -10.91 -4.79
C GLN A 40 1.36 -9.52 -5.42
N THR A 41 1.62 -8.50 -4.61
CA THR A 41 1.82 -7.12 -5.07
C THR A 41 3.18 -6.91 -5.73
N LEU A 42 4.17 -7.79 -5.50
CA LEU A 42 5.52 -7.67 -6.05
C LEU A 42 5.54 -7.87 -7.58
N GLY A 43 6.50 -7.21 -8.24
CA GLY A 43 6.71 -7.32 -9.67
C GLY A 43 5.92 -6.30 -10.50
N TRP A 44 5.66 -6.65 -11.75
CA TRP A 44 5.00 -5.79 -12.72
C TRP A 44 3.50 -6.03 -12.75
N HIS A 45 2.73 -4.99 -12.45
CA HIS A 45 1.26 -5.03 -12.48
C HIS A 45 0.68 -3.79 -13.13
N ARG A 46 -0.57 -3.92 -13.59
CA ARG A 46 -1.37 -2.80 -14.06
C ARG A 46 -2.34 -2.40 -12.94
N PHE A 47 -1.96 -1.43 -12.12
CA PHE A 47 -2.73 -1.00 -10.94
C PHE A 47 -3.92 -0.09 -11.27
N LEU A 48 -4.63 -0.36 -12.37
CA LEU A 48 -5.78 0.45 -12.79
C LEU A 48 -6.92 0.38 -11.78
N GLY A 49 -7.19 -0.81 -11.21
CA GLY A 49 -8.15 -0.98 -10.12
C GLY A 49 -7.77 -0.25 -8.83
N PHE A 50 -6.48 -0.01 -8.60
CA PHE A 50 -5.96 0.68 -7.41
C PHE A 50 -5.69 2.17 -7.65
N ALA A 51 -6.20 2.77 -8.73
CA ALA A 51 -5.98 4.18 -9.05
C ALA A 51 -7.28 4.98 -9.04
N VAL A 52 -7.19 6.27 -8.69
CA VAL A 52 -8.31 7.20 -8.87
C VAL A 52 -8.50 7.51 -10.36
N ARG A 53 -9.71 7.27 -10.87
CA ARG A 53 -10.05 7.57 -12.27
C ARG A 53 -9.84 9.05 -12.62
N GLY A 54 -9.39 9.31 -13.84
CA GLY A 54 -9.24 10.66 -14.38
C GLY A 54 -8.06 11.47 -13.82
N THR A 55 -7.18 10.84 -13.03
CA THR A 55 -6.01 11.52 -12.44
C THR A 55 -4.71 11.27 -13.21
N ALA A 56 -4.66 10.19 -13.97
CA ALA A 56 -3.57 9.89 -14.89
C ALA A 56 -3.89 10.44 -16.30
N PRO A 57 -2.86 10.79 -17.10
CA PRO A 57 -3.04 11.14 -18.50
C PRO A 57 -3.77 10.02 -19.29
N PRO A 58 -4.54 10.34 -20.35
CA PRO A 58 -5.25 9.34 -21.15
C PRO A 58 -4.35 8.25 -21.77
N THR A 59 -3.06 8.54 -21.94
CA THR A 59 -2.06 7.63 -22.51
C THR A 59 -1.35 6.76 -21.46
N ASP A 60 -1.66 6.93 -20.17
CA ASP A 60 -1.01 6.20 -19.10
C ASP A 60 -1.53 4.76 -19.03
N ASP A 61 -0.63 3.78 -19.14
CA ASP A 61 -0.98 2.36 -19.09
C ASP A 61 -1.19 1.84 -17.65
N HIS A 62 -0.92 2.67 -16.64
CA HIS A 62 -1.02 2.37 -15.21
C HIS A 62 -0.11 1.22 -14.77
N ARG A 63 0.96 0.95 -15.52
CA ARG A 63 1.95 -0.07 -15.14
C ARG A 63 2.92 0.48 -14.11
N CYS A 64 3.10 -0.29 -13.03
CA CYS A 64 4.09 -0.04 -12.01
C CYS A 64 4.87 -1.33 -11.72
N GLU A 65 6.14 -1.18 -11.39
CA GLU A 65 6.98 -2.24 -10.87
C GLU A 65 7.15 -2.03 -9.38
N VAL A 66 6.58 -2.93 -8.58
CA VAL A 66 6.78 -2.95 -7.13
C VAL A 66 7.97 -3.86 -6.83
N ARG A 67 9.00 -3.28 -6.20
CA ARG A 67 10.28 -3.94 -5.91
C ARG A 67 10.40 -4.36 -4.46
N LEU A 68 9.61 -3.76 -3.57
CA LEU A 68 9.48 -4.13 -2.18
C LEU A 68 8.03 -3.96 -1.78
N CYS A 69 7.46 -4.95 -1.10
CA CYS A 69 6.17 -4.87 -0.44
C CYS A 69 6.23 -5.85 0.73
N ARG A 70 6.15 -5.36 1.97
CA ARG A 70 6.15 -6.21 3.15
C ARG A 70 5.49 -5.54 4.33
N TRP A 71 4.79 -6.31 5.14
CA TRP A 71 4.33 -5.87 6.44
C TRP A 71 5.44 -6.09 7.49
N ARG A 72 5.59 -5.18 8.42
CA ARG A 72 6.49 -5.33 9.58
C ARG A 72 5.76 -5.05 10.86
N GLU A 73 6.02 -5.86 11.86
CA GLU A 73 5.59 -5.55 13.23
C GLU A 73 6.44 -4.42 13.80
N VAL A 74 5.75 -3.52 14.49
CA VAL A 74 6.34 -2.45 15.28
C VAL A 74 5.63 -2.41 16.62
N THR A 75 6.24 -1.75 17.60
CA THR A 75 5.58 -1.53 18.89
C THR A 75 4.24 -0.82 18.67
N GLY A 76 3.15 -1.52 18.98
CA GLY A 76 1.80 -0.99 18.82
C GLY A 76 1.18 -1.16 17.43
N GLY A 77 1.71 -1.99 16.53
CA GLY A 77 0.98 -2.31 15.31
C GLY A 77 1.85 -2.83 14.17
N LEU A 78 1.41 -2.50 12.96
CA LEU A 78 1.96 -2.99 11.71
C LEU A 78 2.35 -1.81 10.82
N VAL A 79 3.37 -1.98 10.00
CA VAL A 79 3.78 -1.00 8.99
C VAL A 79 3.93 -1.71 7.66
N LEU A 80 3.25 -1.24 6.62
CA LEU A 80 3.56 -1.63 5.26
C LEU A 80 4.75 -0.81 4.75
N ASP A 81 5.85 -1.47 4.41
CA ASP A 81 6.91 -0.89 3.58
C ASP A 81 6.61 -1.24 2.11
N ILE A 82 6.56 -0.24 1.23
CA ILE A 82 6.40 -0.46 -0.21
C ILE A 82 7.38 0.41 -1.00
N ALA A 83 8.07 -0.18 -1.98
CA ALA A 83 8.91 0.56 -2.91
C ALA A 83 8.61 0.17 -4.36
N ALA A 84 8.53 1.17 -5.23
CA ALA A 84 8.19 1.00 -6.63
C ALA A 84 8.97 1.95 -7.54
N ASN A 85 8.89 1.73 -8.85
CA ASN A 85 9.39 2.70 -9.84
C ASN A 85 8.56 4.00 -9.84
N ARG A 86 7.24 3.90 -9.62
CA ARG A 86 6.26 5.00 -9.53
C ARG A 86 5.06 4.56 -8.68
N PHE A 87 4.27 5.52 -8.21
CA PHE A 87 2.97 5.27 -7.57
C PHE A 87 1.86 6.03 -8.28
N LEU A 88 0.66 5.44 -8.36
CA LEU A 88 -0.54 6.09 -8.88
C LEU A 88 -1.28 6.82 -7.75
N HIS A 89 -2.16 7.74 -8.11
CA HIS A 89 -2.94 8.48 -7.12
C HIS A 89 -3.80 7.52 -6.28
N HIS A 90 -3.60 7.57 -4.96
CA HIS A 90 -4.18 6.68 -3.94
C HIS A 90 -3.78 5.19 -3.99
N MET A 91 -2.87 4.79 -4.88
CA MET A 91 -2.45 3.38 -5.05
C MET A 91 -2.16 2.67 -3.74
N VAL A 92 -1.26 3.22 -2.94
CA VAL A 92 -0.85 2.61 -1.66
C VAL A 92 -2.01 2.52 -0.69
N ARG A 93 -2.90 3.51 -0.66
CA ARG A 93 -4.04 3.55 0.27
C ARG A 93 -5.11 2.51 -0.09
N PHE A 94 -5.38 2.33 -1.38
CA PHE A 94 -6.29 1.27 -1.84
C PHE A 94 -5.71 -0.13 -1.61
N LEU A 95 -4.39 -0.30 -1.86
CA LEU A 95 -3.70 -1.55 -1.56
C LEU A 95 -3.83 -1.90 -0.07
N VAL A 96 -3.47 -0.96 0.82
CA VAL A 96 -3.57 -1.18 2.27
C VAL A 96 -5.01 -1.49 2.69
N GLY A 97 -6.01 -0.72 2.22
CA GLY A 97 -7.41 -0.99 2.55
C GLY A 97 -7.84 -2.40 2.14
N THR A 98 -7.47 -2.83 0.93
CA THR A 98 -7.84 -4.15 0.41
C THR A 98 -7.10 -5.28 1.13
N MET A 99 -5.83 -5.09 1.47
CA MET A 99 -5.06 -6.04 2.29
C MET A 99 -5.67 -6.24 3.67
N LEU A 100 -6.16 -5.16 4.30
CA LEU A 100 -6.83 -5.23 5.61
C LEU A 100 -8.16 -5.98 5.53
N ASP A 101 -8.95 -5.81 4.46
CA ASP A 101 -10.20 -6.57 4.27
C ASP A 101 -9.94 -8.06 4.07
N VAL A 102 -8.89 -8.42 3.34
CA VAL A 102 -8.49 -9.84 3.17
C VAL A 102 -8.02 -10.42 4.50
N ALA A 103 -7.17 -9.70 5.23
CA ALA A 103 -6.62 -10.16 6.50
C ALA A 103 -7.64 -10.23 7.64
N SER A 104 -8.72 -9.44 7.59
CA SER A 104 -9.84 -9.54 8.53
C SER A 104 -10.92 -10.54 8.10
N GLY A 105 -10.73 -11.22 6.98
CA GLY A 105 -11.68 -12.20 6.44
C GLY A 105 -12.94 -11.60 5.82
N GLN A 106 -13.01 -10.27 5.64
CA GLN A 106 -14.10 -9.60 4.93
C GLN A 106 -14.05 -9.85 3.42
N ARG A 107 -12.86 -10.23 2.90
CA ARG A 107 -12.61 -10.52 1.49
C ARG A 107 -11.77 -11.79 1.34
N GLN A 108 -11.96 -12.53 0.25
CA GLN A 108 -11.14 -13.71 -0.02
C GLN A 108 -9.79 -13.33 -0.63
N ARG A 109 -8.78 -14.19 -0.45
CA ARG A 109 -7.44 -13.98 -1.02
C ARG A 109 -7.48 -13.90 -2.55
N ASP A 110 -8.26 -14.76 -3.20
CA ASP A 110 -8.37 -14.79 -4.67
C ASP A 110 -8.96 -13.48 -5.24
N ASP A 111 -9.84 -12.81 -4.50
CA ASP A 111 -10.38 -11.50 -4.89
C ASP A 111 -9.26 -10.45 -4.99
N PHE A 112 -8.23 -10.53 -4.15
CA PHE A 112 -7.10 -9.59 -4.19
C PHE A 112 -6.33 -9.69 -5.51
N VAL A 113 -6.09 -10.91 -5.99
CA VAL A 113 -5.40 -11.15 -7.27
C VAL A 113 -6.27 -10.68 -8.43
N ALA A 114 -7.58 -10.96 -8.39
CA ALA A 114 -8.50 -10.46 -9.39
C ALA A 114 -8.51 -8.92 -9.45
N LEU A 115 -8.42 -8.24 -8.29
CA LEU A 115 -8.34 -6.78 -8.22
C LEU A 115 -7.03 -6.20 -8.76
N LEU A 116 -5.91 -6.94 -8.68
CA LEU A 116 -4.64 -6.52 -9.33
C LEU A 116 -4.75 -6.52 -10.86
N GLU A 117 -5.62 -7.35 -11.41
CA GLU A 117 -5.90 -7.43 -12.85
C GLU A 117 -7.11 -6.57 -13.27
N ALA A 118 -7.83 -6.00 -12.30
CA ALA A 118 -9.07 -5.29 -12.56
C ALA A 118 -8.85 -4.02 -13.39
N SER A 119 -9.79 -3.79 -14.31
CA SER A 119 -9.78 -2.61 -15.19
C SER A 119 -10.41 -1.36 -14.55
N ALA A 120 -10.86 -1.45 -13.30
CA ALA A 120 -11.71 -0.46 -12.66
C ALA A 120 -11.62 -0.55 -11.13
N ASN A 121 -11.83 0.57 -10.45
CA ASN A 121 -11.75 0.69 -8.99
C ASN A 121 -13.11 0.50 -8.29
N ASP A 122 -14.07 -0.17 -8.93
CA ASP A 122 -15.43 -0.31 -8.40
C ASP A 122 -15.51 -1.32 -7.27
N GLU A 123 -14.62 -2.31 -7.27
CA GLU A 123 -14.63 -3.44 -6.33
C GLU A 123 -13.51 -3.38 -5.29
N VAL A 124 -12.60 -2.40 -5.37
CA VAL A 124 -11.55 -2.24 -4.35
C VAL A 124 -12.14 -1.77 -3.03
N SER A 125 -11.51 -2.18 -1.95
CA SER A 125 -11.88 -1.76 -0.61
C SER A 125 -11.69 -0.25 -0.41
N PRO A 126 -12.40 0.37 0.55
CA PRO A 126 -12.19 1.78 0.86
C PRO A 126 -10.71 2.10 1.10
N PRO A 127 -10.20 3.22 0.56
CA PRO A 127 -8.80 3.54 0.73
C PRO A 127 -8.52 3.84 2.20
N ALA A 128 -7.45 3.24 2.73
CA ALA A 128 -7.02 3.49 4.09
C ALA A 128 -6.80 5.00 4.35
N PRO A 129 -6.93 5.49 5.60
CA PRO A 129 -6.79 6.91 5.90
C PRO A 129 -5.43 7.50 5.48
N PRO A 130 -5.37 8.79 5.09
CA PRO A 130 -4.14 9.39 4.56
C PRO A 130 -3.08 9.66 5.63
N GLU A 131 -3.49 9.82 6.89
CA GLU A 131 -2.61 10.16 8.03
C GLU A 131 -1.53 9.11 8.35
N GLY A 132 -1.69 7.88 7.87
CA GLY A 132 -0.65 6.85 8.00
C GLY A 132 0.40 6.89 6.89
N LEU A 133 0.16 7.54 5.75
CA LEU A 133 1.04 7.42 4.58
C LEU A 133 2.19 8.42 4.61
N CYS A 134 3.43 7.93 4.56
CA CYS A 134 4.63 8.73 4.52
C CYS A 134 5.54 8.32 3.35
N LEU A 135 6.07 9.29 2.61
CA LEU A 135 7.16 9.06 1.66
C LEU A 135 8.48 9.05 2.44
N GLU A 136 9.19 7.93 2.41
CA GLU A 136 10.41 7.77 3.22
C GLU A 136 11.67 8.11 2.43
N HIS A 137 11.80 7.57 1.22
CA HIS A 137 13.05 7.66 0.46
C HIS A 137 12.80 7.75 -1.05
N VAL A 138 13.66 8.50 -1.72
CA VAL A 138 13.71 8.57 -3.18
C VAL A 138 15.16 8.37 -3.63
N THR A 139 15.39 7.31 -4.40
CA THR A 139 16.71 7.00 -4.98
C THR A 139 16.82 7.61 -6.37
N TYR A 140 17.89 8.36 -6.59
CA TYR A 140 18.30 8.91 -7.89
C TYR A 140 19.54 8.18 -8.43
N PRO A 141 19.85 8.29 -9.73
CA PRO A 141 21.13 7.85 -10.29
C PRO A 141 22.35 8.45 -9.59
N ASP A 142 23.41 7.66 -9.44
CA ASP A 142 24.62 8.03 -8.68
C ASP A 142 25.31 9.29 -9.23
N ASP A 143 25.24 9.52 -10.54
CA ASP A 143 25.81 10.67 -11.24
C ASP A 143 25.13 12.01 -10.93
N LEU A 144 23.94 11.97 -10.32
CA LEU A 144 23.23 13.18 -9.87
C LEU A 144 23.62 13.60 -8.45
N TYR A 145 24.35 12.76 -7.70
CA TYR A 145 24.84 13.14 -6.38
C TYR A 145 26.12 13.95 -6.51
N LEU A 146 26.24 15.01 -5.71
CA LEU A 146 27.49 15.76 -5.60
C LEU A 146 28.57 14.84 -5.06
N THR A 147 29.66 14.67 -5.81
CA THR A 147 30.85 13.98 -5.33
C THR A 147 31.55 14.90 -4.33
N ALA A 148 31.87 14.38 -3.14
CA ALA A 148 32.56 15.12 -2.09
C ALA A 148 34.04 15.33 -2.40
#